data_AF-A0A1I3V2M8-F1
#
_entry.id   AF-A0A1I3V2M8-F1
#
_cell.length_a   1.000
_cell.length_b   1.000
_cell.length_c   1.000
_cell.angle_alpha   90.00
_cell.angle_beta   90.00
_cell.angle_gamma   90.00
#
_symmetry.space_group_name_H-M   'P 1'
#
loop_
_entity.id
_entity.type
_entity.pdbx_description
1 polymer ?
#
loop_
_entity_poly.entity_id
_entity_poly.type
_entity_poly.pdbx_seq_one_letter_code
_entity_poly.pdbx_strand_id
1 'polypeptide(L)'
;MNNQEAKEKAIREAYGDLWETVKSDVNTTGWCTLFIMYVHDDNTDIDVVRDHIRHDPIKWRPKSLRGINSNNGWNRIDGLDSLPRGNCIYTVLGKSGNIEEWSFTGGDNCIAIWLEYFTHWRPLVELPKPIY
;
A
#
# COMPACT_ATOMS: atom_id res chain seq x y z
N MET A 1 -10.75 14.22 -0.11
CA MET A 1 -10.54 13.05 -0.98
C MET A 1 -10.89 11.82 -0.17
N ASN A 2 -11.92 11.08 -0.56
CA ASN A 2 -12.25 9.82 0.10
C ASN A 2 -11.21 8.75 -0.30
N ASN A 3 -11.16 7.64 0.46
CA ASN A 3 -10.17 6.57 0.23
C ASN A 3 -10.29 5.95 -1.17
N GLN A 4 -11.49 5.97 -1.77
CA GLN A 4 -11.76 5.42 -3.10
C GLN A 4 -11.14 6.30 -4.20
N GLU A 5 -11.35 7.61 -4.15
CA GLU A 5 -10.75 8.59 -5.08
C GLU A 5 -9.21 8.56 -5.03
N ALA A 6 -8.64 8.41 -3.82
CA ALA A 6 -7.20 8.30 -3.64
C ALA A 6 -6.64 7.03 -4.30
N LYS A 7 -7.34 5.91 -4.15
CA LYS A 7 -6.97 4.63 -4.78
C LYS A 7 -7.07 4.72 -6.29
N GLU A 8 -8.16 5.25 -6.84
CA GLU A 8 -8.33 5.41 -8.28
C GLU A 8 -7.25 6.29 -8.90
N LYS A 9 -6.89 7.39 -8.22
CA LYS A 9 -5.78 8.24 -8.63
C LYS A 9 -4.44 7.48 -8.64
N ALA A 10 -4.13 6.72 -7.59
CA ALA A 10 -2.91 5.92 -7.51
C ALA A 10 -2.85 4.83 -8.59
N ILE A 11 -3.98 4.18 -8.90
CA ILE A 11 -4.08 3.21 -10.00
C ILE A 11 -3.77 3.91 -11.31
N ARG A 12 -4.43 5.02 -11.62
CA ARG A 12 -4.20 5.80 -12.84
C ARG A 12 -2.73 6.20 -13.00
N GLU A 13 -2.13 6.75 -11.95
CA GLU A 13 -0.72 7.17 -11.96
C GLU A 13 0.23 5.99 -12.19
N ALA A 14 -0.04 4.82 -11.60
CA ALA A 14 0.81 3.65 -11.76
C ALA A 14 0.79 3.06 -13.18
N TYR A 15 -0.34 3.17 -13.90
CA TYR A 15 -0.42 2.74 -15.30
C TYR A 15 0.18 3.77 -16.27
N GLY A 16 0.33 5.03 -15.85
CA GLY A 16 0.96 6.09 -16.64
C GLY A 16 0.33 6.22 -18.03
N ASP A 17 1.16 6.19 -19.07
CA ASP A 17 0.75 6.35 -20.47
C ASP A 17 -0.20 5.24 -20.95
N LEU A 18 -0.16 4.06 -20.33
CA LEU A 18 -1.03 2.93 -20.70
C LEU A 18 -2.46 3.11 -20.17
N TRP A 19 -2.70 4.03 -19.23
CA TRP A 19 -3.97 4.15 -18.53
C TRP A 19 -5.16 4.27 -19.49
N GLU A 20 -5.08 5.14 -20.50
CA GLU A 20 -6.19 5.35 -21.44
C GLU A 20 -6.51 4.11 -22.27
N THR A 21 -5.53 3.24 -22.52
CA THR A 21 -5.69 1.98 -23.24
C THR A 21 -6.31 0.89 -22.37
N VAL A 22 -5.97 0.83 -21.08
CA VAL A 22 -6.34 -0.30 -20.21
C VAL A 22 -7.47 0.00 -19.23
N LYS A 23 -7.85 1.26 -19.03
CA LYS A 23 -8.80 1.68 -17.98
C LYS A 23 -10.14 0.93 -17.98
N SER A 24 -10.61 0.43 -19.13
CA SER A 24 -11.83 -0.39 -19.25
C SER A 24 -11.69 -1.77 -18.61
N ASP A 25 -10.47 -2.28 -18.52
CA ASP A 25 -10.11 -3.63 -18.10
C ASP A 25 -9.41 -3.66 -16.74
N VAL A 26 -9.19 -2.49 -16.13
CA VAL A 26 -8.59 -2.36 -14.80
C VAL A 26 -9.68 -2.32 -13.73
N ASN A 27 -9.61 -3.24 -12.77
CA ASN A 27 -10.55 -3.27 -11.64
C ASN A 27 -10.14 -2.32 -10.50
N THR A 28 -10.98 -2.23 -9.46
CA THR A 28 -10.79 -1.37 -8.28
C THR A 28 -9.55 -1.67 -7.44
N THR A 29 -8.86 -2.78 -7.72
CA THR A 29 -7.63 -3.20 -7.03
C THR A 29 -6.39 -3.09 -7.93
N GLY A 30 -6.57 -2.49 -9.12
CA GLY A 30 -5.50 -2.20 -10.07
C GLY A 30 -5.09 -3.38 -10.95
N TRP A 31 -5.80 -4.51 -10.94
CA TRP A 31 -5.52 -5.62 -11.85
C TRP A 31 -6.18 -5.39 -13.21
N CYS A 32 -5.40 -5.53 -14.27
CA CYS A 32 -5.83 -5.49 -15.66
C CYS A 32 -6.00 -6.92 -16.20
N THR A 33 -7.10 -7.18 -16.92
CA THR A 33 -7.35 -8.46 -17.61
C THR A 33 -7.07 -8.41 -19.11
N LEU A 34 -6.74 -7.23 -19.66
CA LEU A 34 -6.41 -7.10 -21.07
C LEU A 34 -5.11 -7.87 -21.35
N PHE A 35 -5.18 -8.78 -22.33
CA PHE A 35 -4.05 -9.61 -22.72
C PHE A 35 -3.02 -8.76 -23.48
N ILE A 36 -1.86 -8.52 -22.85
CA ILE A 36 -0.72 -7.89 -23.52
C ILE A 36 0.25 -9.00 -23.92
N MET A 37 0.37 -9.27 -25.22
CA MET A 37 1.28 -10.26 -25.81
C MET A 37 2.76 -10.05 -25.47
N TYR A 38 3.13 -8.91 -24.87
CA TYR A 38 4.50 -8.47 -24.64
C TYR A 38 4.87 -8.28 -23.16
N VAL A 39 4.09 -8.86 -22.24
CA VAL A 39 4.52 -9.01 -20.84
C VAL A 39 5.57 -10.12 -20.80
N HIS A 40 6.80 -9.75 -21.14
CA HIS A 40 7.95 -10.63 -20.98
C HIS A 40 8.23 -10.84 -19.49
N ASP A 41 8.61 -12.06 -19.13
CA ASP A 41 8.81 -12.50 -17.72
C ASP A 41 10.00 -11.80 -17.04
N ASP A 42 10.84 -11.12 -17.84
CA ASP A 42 11.95 -10.28 -17.40
C ASP A 42 11.52 -8.84 -17.05
N ASN A 43 10.26 -8.47 -17.29
CA ASN A 43 9.77 -7.13 -16.99
C ASN A 43 9.61 -6.97 -15.47
N THR A 44 10.59 -6.33 -14.85
CA THR A 44 10.76 -6.30 -13.39
C THR A 44 9.69 -5.51 -12.65
N ASP A 45 8.85 -4.75 -13.35
CA ASP A 45 8.00 -3.72 -12.75
C ASP A 45 6.52 -4.10 -12.67
N ILE A 46 6.16 -5.34 -13.06
CA ILE A 46 4.78 -5.84 -13.06
C ILE A 46 4.61 -7.12 -12.25
N ASP A 47 3.45 -7.23 -11.61
CA ASP A 47 2.91 -8.47 -11.06
C ASP A 47 2.07 -9.16 -12.13
N VAL A 48 2.23 -10.48 -12.26
CA VAL A 48 1.44 -11.29 -13.18
C VAL A 48 0.84 -12.48 -12.43
N VAL A 49 -0.45 -12.73 -12.64
CA VAL A 49 -1.10 -13.99 -12.23
C VAL A 49 -1.33 -14.80 -13.50
N ARG A 50 -0.77 -16.02 -13.53
CA ARG A 50 -0.86 -16.94 -14.67
C ARG A 50 -1.85 -18.06 -14.40
N ASP A 51 -2.46 -18.58 -15.47
CA ASP A 51 -3.17 -19.85 -15.42
C ASP A 51 -2.17 -20.98 -15.13
N HIS A 52 -2.46 -21.82 -14.14
CA HIS A 52 -1.62 -22.95 -13.77
C HIS A 52 -1.54 -24.03 -14.85
N ILE A 53 -2.48 -24.05 -15.80
CA ILE A 53 -2.54 -25.06 -16.86
C ILE A 53 -1.85 -24.58 -18.15
N ARG A 54 -2.08 -23.32 -18.55
CA ARG A 54 -1.59 -22.78 -19.83
C ARG A 54 -0.38 -21.84 -19.69
N HIS A 55 -0.04 -21.44 -18.46
CA HIS A 55 0.96 -20.39 -18.16
C HIS A 55 0.66 -19.01 -18.80
N ASP A 56 -0.51 -18.84 -19.40
CA ASP A 56 -0.98 -17.57 -19.95
C ASP A 56 -1.26 -16.57 -18.82
N PRO A 57 -0.83 -15.30 -18.95
CA PRO A 57 -1.18 -14.26 -17.99
C PRO A 57 -2.70 -14.03 -18.01
N ILE A 58 -3.36 -14.33 -16.89
CA ILE A 58 -4.80 -14.09 -16.70
C ILE A 58 -5.04 -12.62 -16.35
N LYS A 59 -4.13 -12.05 -15.56
CA LYS A 59 -4.17 -10.64 -15.15
C LYS A 59 -2.80 -10.16 -14.73
N TRP A 60 -2.59 -8.86 -14.88
CA TRP A 60 -1.34 -8.20 -14.52
C TRP A 60 -1.61 -6.85 -13.85
N ARG A 61 -0.61 -6.28 -13.20
CA ARG A 61 -0.63 -4.90 -12.68
C ARG A 61 0.79 -4.38 -12.46
N PRO A 62 1.00 -3.06 -12.41
CA PRO A 62 2.24 -2.49 -11.88
C PRO A 62 2.54 -2.95 -10.43
N LYS A 63 3.80 -3.29 -10.12
CA LYS A 63 4.24 -3.66 -8.77
C LYS A 63 4.08 -2.51 -7.76
N SER A 64 4.10 -1.26 -8.24
CA SER A 64 3.80 -0.07 -7.44
C SER A 64 2.39 -0.10 -6.81
N LEU A 65 1.47 -0.91 -7.35
CA LEU A 65 0.13 -1.11 -6.79
C LEU A 65 0.06 -2.27 -5.78
N ARG A 66 1.16 -2.97 -5.48
CA ARG A 66 1.20 -3.93 -4.37
C ARG A 66 0.85 -3.22 -3.08
N GLY A 67 -0.17 -3.72 -2.38
CA GLY A 67 -0.63 -3.17 -1.10
C GLY A 67 -1.69 -2.07 -1.20
N ILE A 68 -2.17 -1.73 -2.40
CA ILE A 68 -3.21 -0.70 -2.58
C ILE A 68 -4.52 -0.97 -1.81
N ASN A 69 -4.84 -2.25 -1.58
CA ASN A 69 -6.01 -2.63 -0.79
C ASN A 69 -5.80 -2.41 0.71
N SER A 70 -4.56 -2.55 1.18
CA SER A 70 -4.16 -2.43 2.57
C SER A 70 -3.40 -1.14 2.87
N ASN A 71 -3.46 -0.15 1.97
CA ASN A 71 -2.69 1.10 2.06
C ASN A 71 -1.20 0.85 2.37
N ASN A 72 -0.59 -0.17 1.76
CA ASN A 72 0.80 -0.58 2.04
C ASN A 72 1.10 -0.87 3.52
N GLY A 73 0.08 -1.32 4.26
CA GLY A 73 0.14 -1.64 5.69
C GLY A 73 -0.05 -0.42 6.60
N TRP A 74 -0.28 0.76 6.05
CA TRP A 74 -0.47 2.00 6.81
C TRP A 74 -1.91 2.17 7.28
N ASN A 75 -2.06 2.42 8.58
CA ASN A 75 -3.29 2.85 9.22
C ASN A 75 -3.30 4.37 9.28
N ARG A 76 -4.38 4.99 8.82
CA ARG A 76 -4.56 6.44 8.87
C ARG A 76 -5.05 6.86 10.25
N ILE A 77 -4.55 8.00 10.73
CA ILE A 77 -4.99 8.62 11.98
C ILE A 77 -6.10 9.62 11.65
N ASP A 78 -7.34 9.27 11.99
CA ASP A 78 -8.53 10.12 11.85
C ASP A 78 -9.12 10.54 13.22
N GLY A 79 -8.51 10.10 14.31
CA GLY A 79 -8.94 10.39 15.68
C GLY A 79 -8.40 9.38 16.70
N LEU A 80 -8.88 9.48 17.94
CA LEU A 80 -8.41 8.64 19.05
C LEU A 80 -8.53 7.13 18.75
N ASP A 81 -9.66 6.70 18.18
CA ASP A 81 -9.95 5.27 17.92
C ASP A 81 -9.06 4.65 16.83
N SER A 82 -8.38 5.49 16.04
CA SER A 82 -7.49 5.08 14.95
C SER A 82 -6.02 4.97 15.36
N LEU A 83 -5.70 5.33 16.62
CA LEU A 83 -4.35 5.20 17.16
C LEU A 83 -3.93 3.73 17.32
N PRO A 84 -2.62 3.44 17.37
CA PRO A 84 -2.14 2.09 17.61
C PRO A 84 -2.66 1.51 18.92
N ARG A 85 -2.82 0.19 18.95
CA ARG A 85 -3.16 -0.56 20.15
C ARG A 85 -1.92 -1.25 20.67
N GLY A 86 -1.51 -0.91 21.89
CA GLY A 86 -0.39 -1.52 22.59
C GLY A 86 0.86 -0.65 22.61
N ASN A 87 1.76 -1.00 23.54
CA ASN A 87 3.01 -0.28 23.74
C ASN A 87 4.09 -0.90 22.86
N CYS A 88 4.34 -0.28 21.70
CA CYS A 88 5.28 -0.79 20.70
C CYS A 88 5.94 0.35 19.91
N ILE A 89 6.96 0.01 19.12
CA ILE A 89 7.57 0.91 18.14
C ILE A 89 6.83 0.73 16.81
N TYR A 90 6.50 1.85 16.19
CA TYR A 90 5.78 1.92 14.93
C TYR A 90 6.57 2.77 13.94
N THR A 91 6.45 2.46 12.66
CA THR A 91 6.79 3.42 11.61
C THR A 91 5.64 4.42 11.49
N VAL A 92 5.93 5.71 11.58
CA VAL A 92 4.94 6.80 11.48
C VAL A 92 5.24 7.70 10.29
N LEU A 93 4.19 8.28 9.70
CA LEU A 93 4.27 9.30 8.66
C LEU A 93 3.82 10.63 9.25
N GLY A 94 4.73 11.58 9.40
CA GLY A 94 4.46 12.92 9.89
C GLY A 94 3.63 13.76 8.93
N LYS A 95 2.95 14.80 9.45
CA LYS A 95 2.22 15.79 8.66
C LYS A 95 3.12 16.58 7.71
N SER A 96 4.42 16.68 8.01
CA SER A 96 5.44 17.25 7.12
C SER A 96 5.93 16.28 6.04
N GLY A 97 5.43 15.03 6.03
CA GLY A 97 5.78 14.00 5.05
C GLY A 97 7.03 13.18 5.40
N ASN A 98 7.64 13.39 6.57
CA ASN A 98 8.75 12.57 7.04
C ASN A 98 8.28 11.19 7.52
N ILE A 99 9.10 10.17 7.28
CA ILE A 99 8.90 8.81 7.81
C ILE A 99 9.92 8.58 8.91
N GLU A 100 9.46 8.20 10.09
CA GLU A 100 10.31 7.95 11.27
C GLU A 100 9.76 6.81 12.13
N GLU A 101 10.53 6.37 13.12
CA GLU A 101 10.12 5.37 14.10
C GLU A 101 9.75 6.05 15.43
N TRP A 102 8.59 5.69 15.98
CA TRP A 102 8.10 6.26 17.23
C TRP A 102 7.47 5.20 18.12
N SER A 103 7.70 5.31 19.43
CA SER A 103 7.00 4.51 20.42
C SER A 103 5.61 5.10 20.70
N PHE A 104 4.60 4.24 20.76
CA PHE A 104 3.30 4.60 21.33
C PHE A 104 3.19 4.00 22.73
N THR A 105 2.85 4.79 23.75
CA THR A 105 2.71 4.32 25.15
C THR A 105 1.30 4.49 25.73
N GLY A 106 0.38 5.07 24.96
CA GLY A 106 -1.02 5.26 25.36
C GLY A 106 -1.28 6.34 26.41
N GLY A 107 -0.26 7.02 26.94
CA GLY A 107 -0.45 8.15 27.87
C GLY A 107 -0.95 9.43 27.17
N ASP A 108 -1.65 10.30 27.89
CA ASP A 108 -2.29 11.52 27.33
C ASP A 108 -1.33 12.38 26.50
N ASN A 109 -0.10 12.61 27.00
CA ASN A 109 0.92 13.35 26.26
C ASN A 109 1.33 12.64 24.95
N CYS A 110 1.44 11.32 24.97
CA CYS A 110 1.75 10.53 23.77
C CYS A 110 0.60 10.61 22.76
N ILE A 111 -0.64 10.49 23.23
CA ILE A 111 -1.84 10.63 22.38
C ILE A 111 -1.87 12.01 21.73
N ALA A 112 -1.65 13.07 22.50
CA ALA A 112 -1.63 14.44 21.99
C ALA A 112 -0.58 14.62 20.87
N ILE A 113 0.66 14.17 21.11
CA ILE A 113 1.74 14.21 20.11
C ILE A 113 1.32 13.45 18.84
N TRP A 114 0.78 12.25 18.99
CA TRP A 114 0.43 11.43 17.83
C TRP A 114 -0.67 12.04 16.95
N LEU A 115 -1.69 12.62 17.57
CA LEU A 115 -2.76 13.33 16.87
C LEU A 115 -2.27 14.66 16.25
N GLU A 116 -1.32 15.31 16.91
CA GLU A 116 -0.78 16.60 16.46
C GLU A 116 0.21 16.45 15.30
N TYR A 117 1.09 15.45 15.32
CA TYR A 117 2.23 15.39 14.41
C TYR A 117 2.13 14.31 13.33
N PHE A 118 1.38 13.24 13.53
CA PHE A 118 1.35 12.11 12.59
C PHE A 118 0.04 12.01 11.80
N THR A 119 0.12 11.39 10.63
CA THR A 119 -1.02 11.13 9.73
C THR A 119 -1.28 9.65 9.55
N HIS A 120 -0.24 8.82 9.58
CA HIS A 120 -0.36 7.38 9.41
C HIS A 120 0.65 6.66 10.30
N TRP A 121 0.36 5.39 10.59
CA TRP A 121 1.27 4.50 11.29
C TRP A 121 1.18 3.07 10.75
N ARG A 122 2.24 2.30 10.92
CA ARG A 122 2.22 0.85 10.73
C ARG A 122 3.15 0.16 11.75
N PRO A 123 2.87 -1.09 12.13
CA PRO A 123 3.78 -1.85 12.98
C PRO A 123 5.18 -1.91 12.37
N LEU A 124 6.21 -1.70 13.19
CA LEU A 124 7.56 -2.06 12.78
C LEU A 124 7.61 -3.58 12.67
N VAL A 125 7.94 -4.11 11.49
CA VAL A 125 8.01 -5.56 11.28
C VAL A 125 9.17 -6.09 12.11
N GLU A 126 8.87 -6.84 13.18
CA GLU A 126 9.91 -7.56 13.92
C GLU A 126 10.60 -8.54 12.98
N LEU A 127 11.92 -8.42 12.84
CA LEU A 127 12.71 -9.42 12.13
C LEU A 127 12.52 -10.78 12.81
N PRO A 128 12.41 -11.88 12.04
CA PRO A 128 12.34 -13.21 12.64
C PRO A 128 13.52 -13.41 13.58
N LYS A 129 13.24 -13.91 14.80
CA LYS A 129 14.28 -14.21 15.78
C LYS A 129 15.31 -15.16 15.14
N PRO A 130 16.61 -15.00 15.43
CA PRO A 130 17.62 -15.94 14.99
C PRO A 130 17.22 -17.36 15.38
N ILE A 131 17.37 -18.31 14.46
CA ILE A 131 17.29 -19.73 14.78
C ILE A 131 18.60 -20.05 15.50
N TYR A 132 18.52 -20.30 16.81
CA TYR A 132 19.63 -20.84 17.60
C TYR A 132 19.64 -22.37 17.53
#